data_AF-A0A2R6BVG4-F1
#
_entry.id   AF-A0A2R6BVG4-F1
#
_cell.length_a   1.000
_cell.length_b   1.000
_cell.length_c   1.000
_cell.angle_alpha   90.00
_cell.angle_beta   90.00
_cell.angle_gamma   90.00
#
_symmetry.space_group_name_H-M   'P 1'
#
loop_
_entity.id
_entity.type
_entity.pdbx_description
1 polymer ?
#
loop_
_entity_poly.entity_id
_entity_poly.type
_entity_poly.pdbx_seq_one_letter_code
_entity_poly.pdbx_strand_id
1 'polypeptide(L)'
;MFGLNQPLWAQFILYLKQTFMSFPPSFGVSFSYYPLSVWTVVMEYLPWTLLLIIVSQGIAWPLGLLLGAVLAWRRGSLLDSAVMGVSTFMWGVPSYWLATLLIFVFAVKLHFFPAALTGNIVSGNPLLNISTILRHSFLPILTLVILNLPLHALVMRNTMVNIRQEDFVTAAEARGLKRTTLLFGHAARNAMLPSITNIALSFGTILSGAYLVEIVYSYPGMGYLIT
;
A
#
# COMPACT_ATOMS: atom_id res chain seq x y z
N MET A 1 -28.53 -19.29 -14.93
CA MET A 1 -27.60 -18.27 -14.40
C MET A 1 -26.81 -17.59 -15.52
N PHE A 2 -26.15 -18.34 -16.43
CA PHE A 2 -25.26 -17.76 -17.46
C PHE A 2 -25.85 -17.59 -18.89
N GLY A 3 -27.08 -18.03 -19.15
CA GLY A 3 -27.69 -17.84 -20.48
C GLY A 3 -26.99 -18.56 -21.64
N LEU A 4 -26.25 -19.65 -21.37
CA LEU A 4 -25.38 -20.35 -22.34
C LEU A 4 -26.09 -20.84 -23.62
N ASN A 5 -27.42 -20.91 -23.61
CA ASN A 5 -28.24 -21.30 -24.76
C ASN A 5 -28.66 -20.11 -25.64
N GLN A 6 -28.23 -18.88 -25.33
CA GLN A 6 -28.60 -17.66 -26.04
C GLN A 6 -27.45 -17.15 -26.92
N PRO A 7 -27.71 -16.31 -27.95
CA PRO A 7 -26.66 -15.63 -28.71
C PRO A 7 -25.72 -14.80 -27.82
N LEU A 8 -24.45 -14.66 -28.22
CA LEU A 8 -23.41 -13.97 -27.43
C LEU A 8 -23.81 -12.56 -26.96
N TRP A 9 -24.49 -11.78 -27.81
CA TRP A 9 -24.95 -10.43 -27.44
C TRP A 9 -25.98 -10.47 -26.31
N ALA A 10 -26.86 -11.47 -26.30
CA ALA A 10 -27.85 -11.64 -25.24
C ALA A 10 -27.21 -12.11 -23.94
N GLN A 11 -26.20 -13.00 -24.01
CA GLN A 11 -25.39 -13.39 -22.85
C GLN A 11 -24.66 -12.18 -22.24
N PHE A 12 -24.10 -11.30 -23.07
CA PHE A 12 -23.43 -10.09 -22.62
C PHE A 12 -24.39 -9.11 -21.93
N ILE A 13 -25.57 -8.85 -22.51
CA ILE A 13 -26.60 -8.00 -21.88
C ILE A 13 -27.06 -8.60 -20.56
N LEU A 14 -27.25 -9.92 -20.50
CA LEU A 14 -27.66 -10.62 -19.29
C LEU A 14 -26.58 -10.53 -18.20
N TYR A 15 -25.31 -10.67 -18.56
CA TYR A 15 -24.17 -10.45 -17.67
C TYR A 15 -24.14 -9.01 -17.12
N LEU A 16 -24.27 -8.00 -17.98
CA LEU A 16 -24.30 -6.59 -17.55
C LEU A 16 -25.49 -6.32 -16.62
N LYS A 17 -26.67 -6.84 -16.92
CA LYS A 17 -27.87 -6.71 -16.08
C LYS A 17 -27.67 -7.37 -14.71
N GLN A 18 -27.08 -8.55 -14.67
CA GLN A 18 -26.79 -9.26 -13.41
C GLN A 18 -25.69 -8.59 -12.59
N THR A 19 -24.71 -7.97 -13.24
CA THR A 19 -23.60 -7.28 -12.58
C THR A 19 -24.03 -5.92 -12.01
N PHE A 20 -24.75 -5.11 -12.79
CA PHE A 20 -25.03 -3.71 -12.43
C PHE A 20 -26.45 -3.44 -11.94
N MET A 21 -27.43 -4.26 -12.33
CA MET A 21 -28.84 -4.05 -11.96
C MET A 21 -29.32 -4.97 -10.82
N SER A 22 -28.43 -5.79 -10.25
CA SER A 22 -28.73 -6.66 -9.10
C SER A 22 -27.91 -6.22 -7.88
N PHE A 23 -28.52 -6.25 -6.68
CA PHE A 23 -27.83 -5.98 -5.42
C PHE A 23 -28.04 -7.15 -4.45
N PRO A 24 -27.01 -7.93 -4.09
CA PRO A 24 -25.61 -7.80 -4.53
C PRO A 24 -25.40 -8.15 -6.02
N PRO A 25 -24.35 -7.62 -6.65
CA PRO A 25 -23.93 -8.01 -8.01
C PRO A 25 -23.82 -9.53 -8.14
N SER A 26 -24.52 -10.10 -9.13
CA SER A 26 -24.48 -11.54 -9.37
C SER A 26 -23.38 -11.87 -10.37
N PHE A 27 -22.21 -12.22 -9.84
CA PHE A 27 -21.08 -12.73 -10.63
C PHE A 27 -21.16 -14.25 -10.89
N GLY A 28 -22.27 -14.90 -10.50
CA GLY A 28 -22.41 -16.34 -10.55
C GLY A 28 -21.84 -17.07 -9.33
N VAL A 29 -21.67 -18.38 -9.47
CA VAL A 29 -21.08 -19.26 -8.46
C VAL A 29 -19.58 -19.37 -8.65
N SER A 30 -18.85 -19.48 -7.54
CA SER A 30 -17.42 -19.80 -7.57
C SER A 30 -17.26 -21.27 -7.90
N PHE A 31 -16.48 -21.59 -8.93
CA PHE A 31 -16.15 -22.97 -9.27
C PHE A 31 -15.15 -23.59 -8.28
N SER A 32 -14.23 -22.77 -7.75
CA SER A 32 -13.23 -23.20 -6.76
C SER A 32 -13.81 -23.39 -5.36
N TYR A 33 -14.86 -22.63 -5.02
CA TYR A 33 -15.49 -22.61 -3.68
C TYR A 33 -16.98 -22.99 -3.74
N TYR A 34 -17.35 -23.89 -4.64
CA TYR A 34 -18.75 -24.31 -4.79
C TYR A 34 -19.31 -24.85 -3.45
N PRO A 35 -20.53 -24.45 -3.01
CA PRO A 35 -21.56 -23.71 -3.75
C PRO A 35 -21.58 -22.18 -3.53
N LEU A 36 -20.53 -21.58 -2.98
CA LEU A 36 -20.52 -20.15 -2.65
C LEU A 36 -20.60 -19.26 -3.90
N SER A 37 -21.25 -18.11 -3.76
CA SER A 37 -21.30 -17.09 -4.81
C SER A 37 -19.95 -16.37 -4.93
N VAL A 38 -19.56 -15.96 -6.14
CA VAL A 38 -18.32 -15.18 -6.35
C VAL A 38 -18.34 -13.88 -5.53
N TRP A 39 -19.50 -13.23 -5.40
CA TRP A 39 -19.64 -12.03 -4.57
C TRP A 39 -19.29 -12.30 -3.10
N THR A 40 -19.83 -13.38 -2.52
CA THR A 40 -19.55 -13.77 -1.14
C THR A 40 -18.06 -13.98 -0.92
N VAL A 41 -17.43 -14.71 -1.84
CA VAL A 41 -16.01 -15.02 -1.79
C VAL A 41 -15.16 -13.74 -1.93
N VAL A 42 -15.46 -12.86 -2.89
CA VAL A 42 -14.73 -11.59 -3.05
C VAL A 42 -14.86 -10.72 -1.80
N MET A 43 -16.05 -10.61 -1.21
CA MET A 43 -16.28 -9.80 -0.02
C MET A 43 -15.61 -10.35 1.25
N GLU A 44 -15.24 -11.63 1.26
CA GLU A 44 -14.47 -12.24 2.34
C GLU A 44 -12.98 -11.84 2.30
N TYR A 45 -12.38 -11.76 1.11
CA TYR A 45 -10.93 -11.49 0.92
C TYR A 45 -10.61 -10.01 0.66
N LEU A 46 -11.55 -9.24 0.12
CA LEU A 46 -11.36 -7.83 -0.19
C LEU A 46 -10.98 -6.97 1.05
N PRO A 47 -11.63 -7.11 2.22
CA PRO A 47 -11.28 -6.34 3.40
C PRO A 47 -9.83 -6.55 3.87
N TRP A 48 -9.29 -7.76 3.71
CA TRP A 48 -7.91 -8.09 4.07
C TRP A 48 -6.89 -7.35 3.19
N THR A 49 -7.17 -7.29 1.88
CA THR A 49 -6.35 -6.55 0.91
C THR A 49 -6.38 -5.05 1.21
N LEU A 50 -7.58 -4.51 1.45
CA LEU A 50 -7.77 -3.11 1.78
C LEU A 50 -7.07 -2.74 3.09
N LEU A 51 -7.11 -3.61 4.10
CA LEU A 51 -6.40 -3.41 5.36
C LEU A 51 -4.89 -3.30 5.12
N LEU A 52 -4.30 -4.24 4.37
CA LEU A 52 -2.87 -4.19 4.04
C LEU A 52 -2.51 -2.89 3.34
N ILE A 53 -3.25 -2.52 2.30
CA ILE A 53 -2.97 -1.34 1.49
C ILE A 53 -3.15 -0.07 2.30
N ILE A 54 -4.28 0.11 2.98
CA ILE A 54 -4.57 1.33 3.73
C ILE A 54 -3.59 1.51 4.89
N VAL A 55 -3.28 0.44 5.64
CA VAL A 55 -2.35 0.53 6.77
C VAL A 55 -0.93 0.78 6.30
N SER A 56 -0.46 0.03 5.28
CA SER A 56 0.88 0.26 4.74
C SER A 56 1.03 1.66 4.16
N GLN A 57 0.02 2.16 3.46
CA GLN A 57 0.05 3.47 2.83
C GLN A 57 -0.11 4.61 3.86
N GLY A 58 -0.93 4.40 4.89
CA GLY A 58 -1.06 5.30 6.03
C GLY A 58 0.21 5.44 6.87
N ILE A 59 1.15 4.48 6.77
CA ILE A 59 2.47 4.55 7.42
C ILE A 59 3.51 5.11 6.45
N ALA A 60 3.57 4.57 5.22
CA ALA A 60 4.59 4.92 4.24
C ALA A 60 4.51 6.39 3.81
N TRP A 61 3.30 6.92 3.61
CA TRP A 61 3.11 8.30 3.15
C TRP A 61 3.57 9.34 4.18
N PRO A 62 3.12 9.32 5.45
CA PRO A 62 3.63 10.29 6.44
C PRO A 62 5.12 10.16 6.69
N LEU A 63 5.65 8.93 6.78
CA LEU A 63 7.10 8.73 6.96
C LEU A 63 7.89 9.24 5.76
N GLY A 64 7.42 8.96 4.55
CA GLY A 64 8.01 9.48 3.32
C GLY A 64 7.98 11.01 3.27
N LEU A 65 6.87 11.64 3.65
CA LEU A 65 6.77 13.09 3.75
C LEU A 65 7.79 13.68 4.72
N LEU A 66 7.89 13.12 5.93
CA LEU A 66 8.83 13.59 6.95
C LEU A 66 10.28 13.43 6.49
N LEU A 67 10.62 12.26 5.95
CA LEU A 67 11.96 11.99 5.43
C LEU A 67 12.29 12.91 4.26
N GLY A 68 11.41 13.02 3.26
CA GLY A 68 11.60 13.89 2.09
C GLY A 68 11.78 15.36 2.46
N ALA A 69 10.99 15.87 3.42
CA ALA A 69 11.13 17.24 3.91
C ALA A 69 12.50 17.48 4.58
N VAL A 70 12.96 16.54 5.41
CA VAL A 70 14.26 16.63 6.09
C VAL A 70 15.42 16.52 5.08
N LEU A 71 15.33 15.62 4.09
CA LEU A 71 16.32 15.45 3.04
C LEU A 71 16.49 16.72 2.20
N ALA A 72 15.37 17.33 1.79
CA ALA A 72 15.39 18.57 1.03
C ALA A 72 15.97 19.74 1.83
N TRP A 73 15.70 19.80 3.14
CA TRP A 73 16.26 20.85 4.00
C TRP A 73 17.77 20.70 4.22
N ARG A 74 18.28 19.48 4.12
CA ARG A 74 19.71 19.14 4.18
C ARG A 74 20.23 18.71 2.81
N ARG A 75 19.73 19.35 1.73
CA ARG A 75 20.10 19.02 0.35
C ARG A 75 21.62 19.01 0.18
N GLY A 76 22.13 17.98 -0.49
CA GLY A 76 23.57 17.82 -0.72
C GLY A 76 24.34 17.23 0.47
N SER A 77 23.68 16.90 1.58
CA SER A 77 24.29 16.11 2.64
C SER A 77 24.55 14.66 2.20
N LEU A 78 25.46 13.98 2.90
CA LEU A 78 25.67 12.54 2.71
C LEU A 78 24.38 11.74 2.97
N LEU A 79 23.57 12.19 3.93
CA LEU A 79 22.28 11.57 4.24
C LEU A 79 21.30 11.71 3.06
N ASP A 80 21.23 12.90 2.45
CA ASP A 80 20.44 13.14 1.22
C ASP A 80 20.87 12.18 0.10
N SER A 81 22.16 12.15 -0.19
CA SER A 81 22.72 11.31 -1.27
C SER A 81 22.52 9.81 -1.01
N ALA A 82 22.73 9.35 0.23
CA ALA A 82 22.59 7.96 0.61
C ALA A 82 21.12 7.49 0.54
N VAL A 83 20.19 8.26 1.13
CA VAL A 83 18.77 7.90 1.10
C VAL A 83 18.24 7.94 -0.33
N MET A 84 18.67 8.90 -1.15
CA MET A 84 18.26 8.90 -2.56
C MET A 84 18.85 7.74 -3.35
N GLY A 85 20.11 7.39 -3.15
CA GLY A 85 20.72 6.22 -3.79
C GLY A 85 20.01 4.92 -3.41
N VAL A 86 19.74 4.72 -2.11
CA VAL A 86 18.94 3.57 -1.61
C VAL A 86 17.54 3.59 -2.20
N SER A 87 16.90 4.76 -2.30
CA SER A 87 15.55 4.90 -2.85
C SER A 87 15.49 4.49 -4.32
N THR A 88 16.46 4.93 -5.13
CA THR A 88 16.57 4.56 -6.54
C THR A 88 16.84 3.06 -6.70
N PHE A 89 17.69 2.48 -5.85
CA PHE A 89 17.93 1.03 -5.86
C PHE A 89 16.66 0.24 -5.49
N MET A 90 15.97 0.64 -4.42
CA MET A 90 14.72 0.01 -3.98
C MET A 90 13.63 0.05 -5.06
N TRP A 91 13.62 1.05 -5.92
CA TRP A 91 12.65 1.14 -7.02
C TRP A 91 12.78 0.00 -8.05
N GLY A 92 13.99 -0.56 -8.21
CA GLY A 92 14.22 -1.73 -9.06
C GLY A 92 14.00 -3.07 -8.37
N VAL A 93 13.75 -3.09 -7.05
CA VAL A 93 13.60 -4.33 -6.29
C VAL A 93 12.18 -4.90 -6.47
N PRO A 94 12.03 -6.14 -6.96
CA PRO A 94 10.72 -6.78 -7.05
C PRO A 94 10.09 -6.98 -5.67
N SER A 95 8.78 -6.76 -5.55
CA SER A 95 8.06 -6.85 -4.27
C SER A 95 8.13 -8.24 -3.65
N TYR A 96 7.97 -9.29 -4.46
CA TYR A 96 8.06 -10.69 -4.00
C TYR A 96 9.47 -11.04 -3.50
N TRP A 97 10.52 -10.46 -4.09
CA TRP A 97 11.89 -10.72 -3.68
C TRP A 97 12.15 -10.15 -2.29
N LEU A 98 11.74 -8.90 -2.06
CA LEU A 98 11.87 -8.28 -0.75
C LEU A 98 11.02 -9.01 0.30
N ALA A 99 9.79 -9.39 -0.06
CA ALA A 99 8.92 -10.21 0.79
C ALA A 99 9.62 -11.53 1.19
N THR A 100 10.21 -12.23 0.23
CA THR A 100 10.91 -13.50 0.43
C THR A 100 12.17 -13.33 1.31
N LEU A 101 12.88 -12.21 1.18
CA LEU A 101 14.02 -11.92 2.04
C LEU A 101 13.57 -11.64 3.48
N LEU A 102 12.52 -10.82 3.65
CA LEU A 102 12.00 -10.45 4.96
C LEU A 102 11.42 -11.66 5.70
N ILE A 103 10.63 -12.50 5.04
CA ILE A 103 10.12 -13.75 5.65
C ILE A 103 11.27 -14.68 6.04
N PHE A 104 12.29 -14.84 5.19
CA PHE A 104 13.45 -15.69 5.51
C PHE A 104 14.20 -15.18 6.74
N VAL A 105 14.47 -13.89 6.83
CA VAL A 105 15.19 -13.31 7.98
C VAL A 105 14.34 -13.35 9.25
N PHE A 106 13.13 -12.82 9.19
CA PHE A 106 12.33 -12.55 10.39
C PHE A 106 11.48 -13.73 10.85
N ALA A 107 11.02 -14.58 9.94
CA ALA A 107 10.19 -15.74 10.29
C ALA A 107 11.01 -17.04 10.36
N VAL A 108 11.92 -17.27 9.42
CA VAL A 108 12.68 -18.53 9.35
C VAL A 108 13.95 -18.48 10.22
N LYS A 109 14.76 -17.43 10.14
CA LYS A 109 16.04 -17.36 10.87
C LYS A 109 15.87 -16.86 12.30
N LEU A 110 15.11 -15.77 12.49
CA LEU A 110 14.94 -15.13 13.80
C LEU A 110 13.72 -15.64 14.58
N HIS A 111 12.76 -16.27 13.92
CA HIS A 111 11.49 -16.75 14.51
C HIS A 111 10.68 -15.67 15.25
N PHE A 112 10.91 -14.38 14.96
CA PHE A 112 10.18 -13.27 15.58
C PHE A 112 8.72 -13.23 15.13
N PHE A 113 8.48 -13.58 13.88
CA PHE A 113 7.16 -13.52 13.25
C PHE A 113 6.79 -14.88 12.63
N PRO A 114 5.49 -15.16 12.48
CA PRO A 114 5.03 -16.34 11.77
C PRO A 114 5.32 -16.22 10.26
N ALA A 115 5.65 -17.34 9.62
CA ALA A 115 5.91 -17.36 8.18
C ALA A 115 4.63 -17.26 7.34
N ALA A 116 3.54 -17.87 7.81
CA ALA A 116 2.26 -17.88 7.10
C ALA A 116 1.10 -17.66 8.08
N LEU A 117 -0.02 -17.14 7.57
CA LEU A 117 -1.28 -17.16 8.31
C LEU A 117 -1.83 -18.59 8.36
N THR A 118 -2.09 -19.11 9.56
CA THR A 118 -2.75 -20.42 9.71
C THR A 118 -4.27 -20.26 9.58
N GLY A 119 -4.92 -21.17 8.84
CA GLY A 119 -6.33 -21.07 8.42
C GLY A 119 -7.38 -20.91 9.54
N ASN A 120 -7.03 -21.19 10.81
CA ASN A 120 -7.93 -21.00 11.95
C ASN A 120 -8.27 -19.53 12.27
N ILE A 121 -7.54 -18.55 11.71
CA ILE A 121 -7.79 -17.13 11.94
C ILE A 121 -8.93 -16.60 11.04
N VAL A 122 -9.13 -17.21 9.86
CA VAL A 122 -10.15 -16.79 8.87
C VAL A 122 -11.56 -17.26 9.28
N SER A 123 -11.66 -18.39 9.98
CA SER A 123 -12.93 -18.99 10.42
C SER A 123 -13.38 -18.57 11.83
N GLY A 124 -12.58 -17.77 12.54
CA GLY A 124 -12.85 -17.30 13.90
C GLY A 124 -13.31 -15.84 13.97
N ASN A 125 -13.85 -15.42 15.12
CA ASN A 125 -14.30 -14.04 15.35
C ASN A 125 -13.11 -13.05 15.26
N PRO A 126 -13.03 -12.16 14.26
CA PRO A 126 -11.84 -11.32 14.01
C PRO A 126 -11.47 -10.41 15.19
N LEU A 127 -12.48 -10.04 15.98
CA LEU A 127 -12.36 -9.14 17.13
C LEU A 127 -11.68 -9.78 18.35
N LEU A 128 -11.68 -11.11 18.45
CA LEU A 128 -11.08 -11.81 19.59
C LEU A 128 -9.57 -12.04 19.45
N ASN A 129 -9.00 -11.83 18.25
CA ASN A 129 -7.61 -12.19 17.91
C ASN A 129 -6.83 -11.04 17.24
N ILE A 130 -7.05 -9.79 17.66
CA ILE A 130 -6.38 -8.61 17.08
C ILE A 130 -4.84 -8.71 17.16
N SER A 131 -4.30 -9.24 18.26
CA SER A 131 -2.84 -9.42 18.43
C SER A 131 -2.27 -10.39 17.40
N THR A 132 -2.98 -11.48 17.13
CA THR A 132 -2.61 -12.46 16.11
C THR A 132 -2.66 -11.82 14.73
N ILE A 133 -3.75 -11.15 14.38
CA ILE A 133 -3.89 -10.44 13.10
C ILE A 133 -2.73 -9.46 12.89
N LEU A 134 -2.45 -8.60 13.88
CA LEU A 134 -1.34 -7.65 13.81
C LEU A 134 0.01 -8.33 13.60
N ARG A 135 0.27 -9.43 14.32
CA ARG A 135 1.54 -10.17 14.20
C ARG A 135 1.72 -10.81 12.83
N HIS A 136 0.65 -11.31 12.21
CA HIS A 136 0.71 -11.91 10.88
C HIS A 136 0.69 -10.85 9.75
N SER A 137 0.02 -9.72 9.95
CA SER A 137 0.02 -8.61 8.98
C SER A 137 1.29 -7.76 9.03
N PHE A 138 2.09 -7.84 10.11
CA PHE A 138 3.26 -6.98 10.30
C PHE A 138 4.29 -7.07 9.18
N LEU A 139 4.74 -8.28 8.80
CA LEU A 139 5.74 -8.46 7.74
C LEU A 139 5.22 -8.06 6.35
N PRO A 140 3.98 -8.43 5.94
CA PRO A 140 3.37 -7.89 4.73
C PRO A 140 3.32 -6.36 4.70
N ILE A 141 2.85 -5.73 5.79
CA ILE A 141 2.78 -4.27 5.91
C ILE A 141 4.16 -3.65 5.82
N LEU A 142 5.15 -4.19 6.55
CA LEU A 142 6.53 -3.70 6.54
C LEU A 142 7.14 -3.77 5.14
N THR A 143 6.89 -4.87 4.42
CA THR A 143 7.34 -5.04 3.03
C THR A 143 6.79 -3.91 2.15
N LEU A 144 5.48 -3.68 2.21
CA LEU A 144 4.83 -2.62 1.43
C LEU A 144 5.31 -1.23 1.85
N VAL A 145 5.54 -0.99 3.15
CA VAL A 145 6.09 0.29 3.64
C VAL A 145 7.48 0.55 3.07
N ILE A 146 8.38 -0.44 3.13
CA ILE A 146 9.76 -0.29 2.62
C ILE A 146 9.77 -0.01 1.11
N LEU A 147 8.89 -0.65 0.34
CA LEU A 147 8.80 -0.45 -1.11
C LEU A 147 8.24 0.92 -1.49
N ASN A 148 7.23 1.41 -0.76
CA ASN A 148 6.52 2.63 -1.14
C ASN A 148 7.14 3.91 -0.55
N LEU A 149 7.75 3.83 0.63
CA LEU A 149 8.35 4.98 1.31
C LEU A 149 9.36 5.77 0.44
N PRO A 150 10.27 5.14 -0.33
CA PRO A 150 11.17 5.82 -1.26
C PRO A 150 10.48 6.77 -2.23
N LEU A 151 9.35 6.35 -2.81
CA LEU A 151 8.60 7.15 -3.78
C LEU A 151 8.02 8.41 -3.12
N HIS A 152 7.39 8.25 -1.95
CA HIS A 152 6.82 9.38 -1.20
C HIS A 152 7.90 10.36 -0.72
N ALA A 153 9.05 9.85 -0.27
CA ALA A 153 10.18 10.66 0.11
C ALA A 153 10.77 11.45 -1.06
N LEU A 154 10.91 10.82 -2.23
CA LEU A 154 11.41 11.45 -3.45
C LEU A 154 10.49 12.59 -3.92
N VAL A 155 9.18 12.34 -3.98
CA VAL A 155 8.19 13.34 -4.38
C VAL A 155 8.23 14.53 -3.43
N MET A 156 8.16 14.30 -2.12
CA MET A 156 8.21 15.37 -1.13
C MET A 156 9.54 16.13 -1.15
N ARG A 157 10.66 15.42 -1.32
CA ARG A 157 11.96 16.06 -1.42
C ARG A 157 11.99 17.02 -2.61
N ASN A 158 11.53 16.57 -3.78
CA ASN A 158 11.56 17.38 -4.99
C ASN A 158 10.64 18.61 -4.89
N THR A 159 9.45 18.47 -4.30
CA THR A 159 8.57 19.62 -4.08
C THR A 159 9.14 20.59 -3.05
N MET A 160 9.70 20.09 -1.93
CA MET A 160 10.28 20.94 -0.89
C MET A 160 11.53 21.68 -1.39
N VAL A 161 12.36 21.04 -2.22
CA VAL A 161 13.52 21.71 -2.84
C VAL A 161 13.10 22.95 -3.64
N ASN A 162 11.99 22.88 -4.38
CA ASN A 162 11.47 24.03 -5.13
C ASN A 162 10.91 25.08 -4.16
N ILE A 163 10.12 24.68 -3.17
CA ILE A 163 9.52 25.60 -2.19
C ILE A 163 10.57 26.32 -1.35
N ARG A 164 11.71 25.68 -1.09
CA ARG A 164 12.81 26.30 -0.36
C ARG A 164 13.37 27.55 -1.05
N GLN A 165 13.18 27.68 -2.37
CA GLN A 165 13.64 28.80 -3.18
C GLN A 165 12.63 29.95 -3.27
N GLU A 166 11.44 29.80 -2.66
CA GLU A 166 10.38 30.79 -2.71
C GLU A 166 10.63 32.00 -1.80
N ASP A 167 10.16 33.17 -2.23
CA ASP A 167 10.38 34.45 -1.52
C ASP A 167 9.81 34.46 -0.10
N PHE A 168 8.69 33.76 0.14
CA PHE A 168 8.10 33.70 1.48
C PHE A 168 9.01 32.95 2.47
N VAL A 169 9.82 32.00 2.00
CA VAL A 169 10.79 31.28 2.83
C VAL A 169 11.96 32.20 3.17
N THR A 170 12.50 32.93 2.18
CA THR A 170 13.56 33.92 2.37
C THR A 170 13.13 35.04 3.32
N ALA A 171 11.90 35.55 3.16
CA ALA A 171 11.33 36.56 4.05
C ALA A 171 11.16 36.05 5.48
N ALA A 172 10.76 34.79 5.65
CA ALA A 172 10.62 34.16 6.95
C ALA A 172 11.99 33.92 7.64
N GLU A 173 13.05 33.65 6.87
CA GLU A 173 14.43 33.61 7.39
C GLU A 173 14.94 34.99 7.82
N ALA A 174 14.67 36.03 7.03
CA ALA A 174 15.01 37.40 7.38
C ALA A 174 14.33 37.86 8.69
N ARG A 175 13.16 37.29 9.02
CA ARG A 175 12.46 37.49 10.29
C ARG A 175 13.04 36.70 11.47
N GLY A 176 14.07 35.89 11.27
CA GLY A 176 14.75 35.13 12.33
C GLY A 176 14.00 33.91 12.84
N LEU A 177 13.06 33.36 12.05
CA LEU A 177 12.33 32.15 12.44
C LEU A 177 13.28 30.96 12.62
N LYS A 178 13.03 30.13 13.64
CA LYS A 178 13.79 28.89 13.87
C LYS A 178 13.68 27.98 12.64
N ARG A 179 14.80 27.36 12.25
CA ARG A 179 14.87 26.45 11.08
C ARG A 179 13.81 25.33 11.12
N THR A 180 13.49 24.79 12.30
CA THR A 180 12.46 23.75 12.46
C THR A 180 11.04 24.27 12.22
N THR A 181 10.73 25.47 12.71
CA THR A 181 9.45 26.15 12.49
C THR A 181 9.26 26.51 11.01
N LEU A 182 10.34 26.93 10.34
CA LEU A 182 10.31 27.22 8.92
C LEU A 182 10.10 25.95 8.08
N LEU A 183 10.81 24.87 8.42
CA LEU A 183 10.70 23.57 7.75
C LEU A 183 9.30 22.98 7.91
N PHE A 184 8.87 22.66 9.13
CA PHE A 184 7.61 21.93 9.35
C PHE A 184 6.38 22.83 9.31
N GLY A 185 6.51 24.08 9.75
CA GLY A 185 5.37 24.99 9.87
C GLY A 185 4.98 25.70 8.58
N HIS A 186 5.94 25.99 7.70
CA HIS A 186 5.71 26.79 6.50
C HIS A 186 6.01 25.98 5.22
N ALA A 187 7.25 25.53 5.05
CA ALA A 187 7.68 24.92 3.80
C ALA A 187 7.05 23.54 3.56
N ALA A 188 7.09 22.64 4.54
CA ALA A 188 6.52 21.30 4.42
C ALA A 188 5.01 21.32 4.19
N ARG A 189 4.28 22.21 4.90
CA ARG A 189 2.83 22.36 4.74
C ARG A 189 2.45 22.74 3.31
N ASN A 190 3.21 23.63 2.68
CA ASN A 190 3.00 24.00 1.28
C ASN A 190 3.48 22.92 0.30
N ALA A 191 4.55 22.18 0.64
CA ALA A 191 5.11 21.11 -0.19
C ALA A 191 4.26 19.85 -0.25
N MET A 192 3.33 19.67 0.68
CA MET A 192 2.45 18.51 0.76
C MET A 192 1.33 18.51 -0.28
N LEU A 193 0.95 19.66 -0.85
CA LEU A 193 -0.20 19.75 -1.77
C LEU A 193 -0.08 18.78 -2.96
N PRO A 194 1.06 18.69 -3.68
CA PRO A 194 1.21 17.71 -4.77
C PRO A 194 1.29 16.26 -4.26
N SER A 195 1.73 16.05 -3.01
CA SER A 195 1.85 14.72 -2.41
C SER A 195 0.47 14.11 -2.10
N ILE A 196 -0.54 14.93 -1.83
CA ILE A 196 -1.93 14.46 -1.64
C ILE A 196 -2.46 13.82 -2.94
N THR A 197 -2.19 14.40 -4.11
CA THR A 197 -2.59 13.77 -5.37
C THR A 197 -1.84 12.45 -5.61
N ASN A 198 -0.56 12.40 -5.23
CA ASN A 198 0.25 11.19 -5.37
C ASN A 198 -0.25 10.04 -4.48
N ILE A 199 -0.78 10.31 -3.29
CA ILE A 199 -1.34 9.23 -2.45
C ILE A 199 -2.52 8.55 -3.15
N ALA A 200 -3.40 9.32 -3.82
CA ALA A 200 -4.54 8.78 -4.54
C ALA A 200 -4.10 7.89 -5.71
N LEU A 201 -3.10 8.31 -6.47
CA LEU A 201 -2.52 7.52 -7.55
C LEU A 201 -1.81 6.25 -7.03
N SER A 202 -1.18 6.33 -5.85
CA SER A 202 -0.43 5.21 -5.27
C SER A 202 -1.32 4.03 -4.85
N PHE A 203 -2.60 4.25 -4.55
CA PHE A 203 -3.53 3.16 -4.25
C PHE A 203 -3.72 2.21 -5.43
N GLY A 204 -3.67 2.71 -6.67
CA GLY A 204 -3.76 1.87 -7.86
C GLY A 204 -2.50 1.03 -8.08
N THR A 205 -1.32 1.63 -7.88
CA THR A 205 -0.05 0.94 -8.10
C THR A 205 0.24 -0.09 -7.00
N ILE A 206 -0.07 0.23 -5.74
CA ILE A 206 0.16 -0.68 -4.62
C ILE A 206 -0.73 -1.92 -4.70
N LEU A 207 -1.96 -1.82 -5.24
CA LEU A 207 -2.84 -2.96 -5.45
C LEU A 207 -2.18 -4.00 -6.37
N SER A 208 -1.49 -3.54 -7.41
CA SER A 208 -0.73 -4.41 -8.33
C SER A 208 0.52 -5.01 -7.69
N GLY A 209 1.10 -4.40 -6.67
CA GLY A 209 2.25 -4.96 -5.93
C GLY A 209 1.84 -5.87 -4.76
N ALA A 210 0.69 -5.59 -4.14
CA ALA A 210 0.20 -6.24 -2.94
C ALA A 210 -0.14 -7.71 -3.16
N TYR A 211 -0.68 -8.09 -4.32
CA TYR A 211 -1.03 -9.49 -4.59
C TYR A 211 0.18 -10.44 -4.47
N LEU A 212 1.37 -10.02 -4.93
CA LEU A 212 2.59 -10.81 -4.81
C LEU A 212 3.04 -10.95 -3.36
N VAL A 213 2.90 -9.87 -2.59
CA VAL A 213 3.19 -9.88 -1.16
C VAL A 213 2.23 -10.83 -0.43
N GLU A 214 0.94 -10.80 -0.77
CA GLU A 214 -0.07 -11.70 -0.22
C GLU A 214 0.24 -13.17 -0.49
N ILE A 215 0.66 -13.51 -1.72
CA ILE A 215 1.05 -14.87 -2.08
C ILE A 215 2.26 -15.33 -1.23
N VAL A 216 3.32 -14.53 -1.15
CA VAL A 216 4.54 -14.91 -0.41
C VAL A 216 4.28 -15.15 1.08
N TYR A 217 3.43 -14.33 1.70
CA TYR A 217 3.09 -14.46 3.12
C TYR A 217 1.88 -15.37 3.39
N SER A 218 1.30 -15.98 2.35
CA SER A 218 0.03 -16.74 2.45
C SER A 218 -1.05 -15.94 3.18
N TYR A 219 -1.16 -14.66 2.84
CA TYR A 219 -2.11 -13.73 3.44
C TYR A 219 -3.47 -13.86 2.74
N PRO A 220 -4.60 -13.86 3.48
CA PRO A 220 -5.94 -14.11 2.92
C PRO A 220 -6.50 -12.88 2.21
N GLY A 221 -5.76 -12.35 1.23
CA GLY A 221 -6.18 -11.24 0.38
C GLY A 221 -6.63 -11.70 -1.01
N MET A 222 -7.00 -10.72 -1.84
CA MET A 222 -7.51 -10.94 -3.20
C MET A 222 -6.47 -11.61 -4.10
N GLY A 223 -5.18 -11.38 -3.86
CA GLY A 223 -4.09 -12.04 -4.61
C GLY A 223 -4.05 -13.54 -4.41
N TYR A 224 -4.37 -14.00 -3.20
CA TYR A 224 -4.49 -15.43 -2.89
C TYR A 224 -5.72 -16.06 -3.56
N LEU A 225 -6.81 -15.30 -3.75
CA LEU A 225 -8.04 -15.80 -4.37
C LEU A 225 -7.89 -16.12 -5.87
N ILE A 226 -7.10 -15.31 -6.58
CA ILE A 226 -7.03 -15.32 -8.05
C ILE A 226 -6.03 -16.38 -8.57
N THR A 227 -5.19 -16.92 -7.69
CA THR A 227 -4.12 -17.89 -8.02
C THR A 227 -4.54 -19.30 -7.64
#